data_AF-A0A2G9NED7-F1
#
_entry.id   AF-A0A2G9NED7-F1
#
_cell.length_a   1.000
_cell.length_b   1.000
_cell.length_c   1.000
_cell.angle_alpha   90.00
_cell.angle_beta   90.00
_cell.angle_gamma   90.00
#
_symmetry.space_group_name_H-M   'P 1'
#
loop_
_entity.id
_entity.type
_entity.pdbx_description
1 polymer ?
#
loop_
_entity_poly.entity_id
_entity_poly.type
_entity_poly.pdbx_seq_one_letter_code
_entity_poly.pdbx_strand_id
1 'polypeptide(L)'
;MAENNFIVYPTDEKDFELKIKPELNEGKQLNVFCSFTYITPNYSILFTLEELKKFADSGNFKVIIVLWDMNTISNAYFTRLKSLRKVPDAETFINEKVKELRTIAESLGFEKEKLLIYRSSEIWKRLISYKEDNLFQQFYSILAQMQIKRYDIERDKISHLVQIPMDMFFCNYFHELYPEDVDREIDLGFFGQNKEQLYTITRELMVKNGLIENKNPIFILMKNVPYLIHNHSVPEWTMSLRDIKDILMGINTDKKDIFVLFRYLAGNAGCITVKGDKNLEYDYQEFYKEYKQVKEEDLLKILAENLYAYLQDRKKKYVEQSGLIEESILQISKKQDAKNIGAVLKSNIALEILVLADGSRNTTDMSKEIGKSVATISTYANRLKKMGLIRVLPDGNLKRNIKGVKINLELGI
;
A
#
# COMPACT_ATOMS: atom_id res chain seq x y z
N MET A 1 13.10 -18.25 -15.64
CA MET A 1 13.21 -16.80 -15.42
C MET A 1 11.82 -16.29 -15.11
N ALA A 2 11.62 -15.58 -14.00
CA ALA A 2 10.33 -14.99 -13.69
C ALA A 2 10.01 -13.95 -14.79
N GLU A 3 8.89 -14.12 -15.47
CA GLU A 3 8.44 -13.16 -16.48
C GLU A 3 8.07 -11.87 -15.75
N ASN A 4 8.73 -10.75 -16.07
CA ASN A 4 8.40 -9.46 -15.45
C ASN A 4 6.94 -9.10 -15.78
N ASN A 5 6.20 -8.58 -14.80
CA ASN A 5 4.82 -8.11 -15.01
C ASN A 5 4.75 -6.67 -15.50
N PHE A 6 5.83 -6.16 -16.10
CA PHE A 6 5.87 -4.85 -16.75
C PHE A 6 6.55 -4.94 -18.11
N ILE A 7 6.22 -4.02 -19.00
CA ILE A 7 6.81 -3.88 -20.34
C ILE A 7 7.17 -2.42 -20.60
N VAL A 8 8.16 -2.16 -21.44
CA VAL A 8 8.35 -0.82 -22.02
C VAL A 8 7.28 -0.64 -23.09
N TYR A 9 6.65 0.54 -23.15
CA TYR A 9 5.66 0.81 -24.19
C TYR A 9 6.30 0.69 -25.58
N PRO A 10 5.70 -0.01 -26.57
CA PRO A 10 6.37 -0.33 -27.83
C PRO A 10 6.96 0.87 -28.58
N THR A 11 6.33 2.04 -28.53
CA THR A 11 6.87 3.23 -29.22
C THR A 11 8.08 3.85 -28.52
N ASP A 12 8.34 3.46 -27.26
CA ASP A 12 9.39 4.02 -26.41
C ASP A 12 10.58 3.05 -26.28
N GLU A 13 10.46 1.81 -26.77
CA GLU A 13 11.52 0.78 -26.69
C GLU A 13 12.85 1.29 -27.23
N LYS A 14 12.84 1.95 -28.40
CA LYS A 14 14.05 2.49 -29.01
C LYS A 14 14.72 3.56 -28.13
N ASP A 15 13.93 4.46 -27.56
CA ASP A 15 14.45 5.51 -26.68
C ASP A 15 14.95 4.92 -25.35
N PHE A 16 14.29 3.87 -24.86
CA PHE A 16 14.73 3.13 -23.68
C PHE A 16 16.09 2.45 -23.90
N GLU A 17 16.28 1.76 -25.03
CA GLU A 17 17.55 1.11 -25.37
C GLU A 17 18.69 2.11 -25.60
N LEU A 18 18.40 3.27 -26.20
CA LEU A 18 19.42 4.24 -26.60
C LEU A 18 19.75 5.27 -25.52
N LYS A 19 18.84 5.56 -24.57
CA LYS A 19 19.03 6.58 -23.53
C LYS A 19 19.07 5.96 -22.13
N ILE A 20 18.04 5.21 -21.77
CA ILE A 20 17.85 4.72 -20.40
C ILE A 20 18.86 3.63 -20.03
N LYS A 21 19.01 2.59 -20.85
CA LYS A 21 19.96 1.50 -20.56
C LYS A 21 21.42 1.98 -20.46
N PRO A 22 21.94 2.82 -21.37
CA PRO A 22 23.28 3.37 -21.24
C PRO A 22 23.47 4.15 -19.94
N GLU A 23 22.53 5.03 -19.57
CA GLU A 23 22.63 5.79 -18.31
C GLU A 23 22.64 4.88 -17.07
N LEU A 24 21.82 3.83 -17.05
CA LEU A 24 21.85 2.83 -15.98
C LEU A 24 23.18 2.07 -15.93
N ASN A 25 23.74 1.69 -17.08
CA ASN A 25 25.04 1.01 -17.16
C ASN A 25 26.20 1.92 -16.70
N GLU A 26 26.07 3.24 -16.86
CA GLU A 26 26.98 4.25 -16.32
C GLU A 26 26.77 4.49 -14.81
N GLY A 27 25.79 3.83 -14.19
CA GLY A 27 25.47 3.96 -12.77
C GLY A 27 24.67 5.21 -12.41
N LYS A 28 24.18 5.97 -13.40
CA LYS A 28 23.35 7.16 -13.15
C LYS A 28 22.05 6.77 -12.45
N GLN A 29 21.61 7.64 -11.55
CA GLN A 29 20.31 7.51 -10.91
C GLN A 29 19.22 8.10 -11.82
N LEU A 30 18.19 7.30 -12.12
CA LEU A 30 17.06 7.73 -12.94
C LEU A 30 15.79 7.90 -12.09
N ASN A 31 14.96 8.86 -12.46
CA ASN A 31 13.72 9.20 -11.78
C ASN A 31 12.54 8.43 -12.37
N VAL A 32 11.79 7.75 -11.50
CA VAL A 32 10.60 6.98 -11.85
C VAL A 32 9.39 7.60 -11.18
N PHE A 33 8.42 8.04 -11.98
CA PHE A 33 7.15 8.56 -11.48
C PHE A 33 6.08 7.46 -11.46
N CYS A 34 5.34 7.38 -10.36
CA CYS A 34 4.18 6.53 -10.24
C CYS A 34 3.06 7.28 -9.51
N SER A 35 1.82 7.18 -9.97
CA SER A 35 0.69 7.84 -9.32
C SER A 35 -0.48 6.87 -9.14
N PHE A 36 -1.15 6.96 -8.00
CA PHE A 36 -2.37 6.21 -7.74
C PHE A 36 -3.20 6.83 -6.61
N THR A 37 -4.47 6.44 -6.55
CA THR A 37 -5.34 6.74 -5.41
C THR A 37 -5.17 5.67 -4.35
N TYR A 38 -4.93 6.07 -3.10
CA TYR A 38 -4.78 5.15 -1.97
C TYR A 38 -5.80 5.46 -0.88
N ILE A 39 -6.55 4.45 -0.46
CA ILE A 39 -7.59 4.56 0.57
C ILE A 39 -7.39 3.47 1.61
N THR A 40 -7.15 2.24 1.16
CA THR A 40 -6.87 1.11 2.02
C THR A 40 -5.74 0.26 1.44
N PRO A 41 -5.02 -0.49 2.29
CA PRO A 41 -4.04 -1.50 1.92
C PRO A 41 -4.72 -2.75 1.34
N ASN A 42 -5.31 -2.55 0.16
CA ASN A 42 -5.90 -3.61 -0.64
C ASN A 42 -4.87 -4.29 -1.55
N TYR A 43 -5.25 -5.47 -2.04
CA TYR A 43 -4.35 -6.30 -2.85
C TYR A 43 -3.82 -5.58 -4.10
N SER A 44 -4.65 -4.74 -4.76
CA SER A 44 -4.27 -4.05 -6.00
C SER A 44 -3.14 -3.07 -5.75
N ILE A 45 -3.19 -2.30 -4.65
CA ILE A 45 -2.13 -1.37 -4.28
C ILE A 45 -0.86 -2.11 -3.92
N LEU A 46 -0.98 -3.20 -3.18
CA LEU A 46 0.18 -4.01 -2.78
C LEU A 46 0.88 -4.61 -4.01
N PHE A 47 0.12 -5.15 -4.98
CA PHE A 47 0.67 -5.63 -6.24
C PHE A 47 1.36 -4.50 -7.04
N THR A 48 0.76 -3.32 -7.12
CA THR A 48 1.39 -2.17 -7.78
C THR A 48 2.71 -1.79 -7.12
N LEU A 49 2.77 -1.71 -5.79
CA LEU A 49 3.99 -1.38 -5.06
C LEU A 49 5.06 -2.47 -5.19
N GLU A 50 4.67 -3.74 -5.18
CA GLU A 50 5.59 -4.87 -5.36
C GLU A 50 6.19 -4.91 -6.78
N GLU A 51 5.39 -4.68 -7.82
CA GLU A 51 5.91 -4.62 -9.18
C GLU A 51 6.76 -3.37 -9.41
N LEU A 52 6.37 -2.23 -8.83
CA LEU A 52 7.21 -1.04 -8.82
C LEU A 52 8.53 -1.28 -8.09
N LYS A 53 8.53 -2.06 -7.00
CA LYS A 53 9.75 -2.45 -6.29
C LYS A 53 10.65 -3.33 -7.14
N LYS A 54 10.09 -4.38 -7.76
CA LYS A 54 10.83 -5.26 -8.67
C LYS A 54 11.45 -4.47 -9.82
N PHE A 55 10.70 -3.49 -10.35
CA PHE A 55 11.21 -2.57 -11.35
C PHE A 55 12.37 -1.72 -10.80
N ALA A 56 12.18 -1.09 -9.64
CA ALA A 56 13.19 -0.26 -8.98
C ALA A 56 14.47 -1.05 -8.63
N ASP A 57 14.35 -2.34 -8.32
CA ASP A 57 15.51 -3.22 -8.04
C ASP A 57 16.30 -3.62 -9.30
N SER A 58 15.76 -3.38 -10.49
CA SER A 58 16.45 -3.70 -11.75
C SER A 58 17.50 -2.67 -12.16
N GLY A 59 17.60 -1.54 -11.45
CA GLY A 59 18.55 -0.48 -11.75
C GLY A 59 18.72 0.52 -10.61
N ASN A 60 19.47 1.59 -10.84
CA ASN A 60 19.63 2.68 -9.87
C ASN A 60 18.48 3.69 -10.04
N PHE A 61 17.33 3.41 -9.44
CA PHE A 61 16.14 4.25 -9.57
C PHE A 61 15.79 5.02 -8.31
N LYS A 62 15.40 6.28 -8.46
CA LYS A 62 14.70 7.09 -7.46
C LYS A 62 13.22 7.12 -7.80
N VAL A 63 12.40 6.66 -6.87
CA VAL A 63 10.95 6.49 -7.07
C VAL A 63 10.20 7.65 -6.44
N ILE A 64 9.36 8.29 -7.24
CA ILE A 64 8.48 9.39 -6.85
C ILE A 64 7.05 8.89 -6.96
N ILE A 65 6.40 8.72 -5.81
CA ILE A 65 4.99 8.34 -5.72
C ILE A 65 4.14 9.58 -5.48
N VAL A 66 3.16 9.81 -6.36
CA VAL A 66 2.14 10.83 -6.15
C VAL A 66 0.84 10.16 -5.71
N LEU A 67 0.46 10.41 -4.45
CA LEU A 67 -0.83 10.04 -3.92
C LEU A 67 -1.88 11.04 -4.42
N TRP A 68 -2.85 10.54 -5.19
CA TRP A 68 -4.04 11.28 -5.60
C TRP A 68 -5.02 11.47 -4.44
N ASP A 69 -4.63 12.29 -3.47
CA ASP A 69 -5.36 12.54 -2.22
C ASP A 69 -6.73 13.19 -2.45
N MET A 70 -6.86 14.02 -3.49
CA MET A 70 -8.16 14.58 -3.93
C MET A 70 -9.16 13.48 -4.35
N ASN A 71 -8.70 12.40 -4.99
CA ASN A 71 -9.54 11.25 -5.30
C ASN A 71 -9.85 10.44 -4.05
N THR A 72 -8.87 10.31 -3.14
CA THR A 72 -9.04 9.62 -1.85
C THR A 72 -10.16 10.26 -1.02
N ILE A 73 -10.20 11.59 -0.91
CA ILE A 73 -11.26 12.30 -0.16
C ILE A 73 -12.60 12.34 -0.89
N SER A 74 -12.60 12.17 -2.21
CA SER A 74 -13.84 12.11 -3.01
C SER A 74 -14.46 10.71 -3.02
N ASN A 75 -13.73 9.70 -2.52
CA ASN A 75 -14.18 8.32 -2.54
C ASN A 75 -15.30 8.07 -1.51
N ALA A 76 -16.30 7.26 -1.90
CA ALA A 76 -17.42 6.89 -1.04
C ALA A 76 -17.00 6.26 0.30
N TYR A 77 -15.88 5.53 0.33
CA TYR A 77 -15.33 4.97 1.56
C TYR A 77 -14.94 6.04 2.58
N PHE A 78 -14.24 7.09 2.15
CA PHE A 78 -13.89 8.22 3.02
C PHE A 78 -15.15 8.96 3.50
N THR A 79 -16.08 9.25 2.58
CA THR A 79 -17.36 9.90 2.91
C THR A 79 -18.12 9.12 3.98
N ARG A 80 -18.12 7.78 3.91
CA ARG A 80 -18.71 6.89 4.92
C ARG A 80 -17.96 6.94 6.25
N LEU A 81 -16.63 6.92 6.26
CA LEU A 81 -15.87 7.02 7.50
C LEU A 81 -16.09 8.36 8.22
N LYS A 82 -16.16 9.44 7.43
CA LYS A 82 -16.45 10.79 7.93
C LYS A 82 -17.86 10.89 8.51
N SER A 83 -18.87 10.34 7.84
CA SER A 83 -20.25 10.34 8.38
C SER A 83 -20.38 9.54 9.68
N LEU A 84 -19.58 8.49 9.84
CA LEU A 84 -19.49 7.69 11.06
C LEU A 84 -18.58 8.30 12.14
N ARG A 85 -18.02 9.50 11.92
CA ARG A 85 -17.07 10.17 12.83
C ARG A 85 -15.86 9.31 13.22
N LYS A 86 -15.46 8.37 12.36
CA LYS A 86 -14.27 7.53 12.55
C LYS A 86 -12.98 8.24 12.16
N VAL A 87 -13.10 9.36 11.46
CA VAL A 87 -12.02 10.20 10.97
C VAL A 87 -12.34 11.64 11.35
N PRO A 88 -11.42 12.39 11.98
CA PRO A 88 -11.69 13.73 12.46
C PRO A 88 -11.85 14.73 11.31
N ASP A 89 -10.95 14.69 10.33
CA ASP A 89 -10.93 15.58 9.18
C ASP A 89 -10.14 14.96 8.00
N ALA A 90 -10.22 15.61 6.84
CA ALA A 90 -9.59 15.12 5.61
C ALA A 90 -8.06 15.16 5.67
N GLU A 91 -7.49 16.20 6.28
CA GLU A 91 -6.04 16.41 6.36
C GLU A 91 -5.41 15.34 7.25
N THR A 92 -5.99 15.08 8.42
CA THR A 92 -5.54 13.99 9.31
C THR A 92 -5.59 12.63 8.59
N PHE A 93 -6.69 12.34 7.87
CA PHE A 93 -6.81 11.09 7.12
C PHE A 93 -5.73 10.94 6.05
N ILE A 94 -5.49 11.98 5.25
CA ILE A 94 -4.49 11.91 4.18
C ILE A 94 -3.08 11.78 4.77
N ASN A 95 -2.76 12.50 5.85
CA ASN A 95 -1.50 12.35 6.57
C ASN A 95 -1.27 10.90 7.05
N GLU A 96 -2.29 10.28 7.64
CA GLU A 96 -2.26 8.87 8.03
C GLU A 96 -2.02 7.94 6.84
N LYS A 97 -2.68 8.22 5.71
CA LYS A 97 -2.54 7.42 4.48
C LYS A 97 -1.16 7.55 3.82
N VAL A 98 -0.57 8.74 3.81
CA VAL A 98 0.81 8.94 3.35
C VAL A 98 1.79 8.19 4.24
N LYS A 99 1.62 8.27 5.56
CA LYS A 99 2.45 7.52 6.52
C LYS A 99 2.30 6.01 6.34
N GLU A 100 1.07 5.52 6.23
CA GLU A 100 0.76 4.11 5.98
C GLU A 100 1.43 3.63 4.68
N LEU A 101 1.28 4.38 3.59
CA LEU A 101 1.87 4.06 2.30
C LEU A 101 3.40 4.00 2.35
N ARG A 102 4.04 4.98 3.01
CA ARG A 102 5.50 5.00 3.22
C ARG A 102 5.97 3.74 3.93
N THR A 103 5.32 3.40 5.03
CA THR A 103 5.71 2.23 5.82
C THR A 103 5.42 0.91 5.11
N ILE A 104 4.37 0.82 4.30
CA ILE A 104 4.15 -0.33 3.42
C ILE A 104 5.31 -0.45 2.43
N ALA A 105 5.68 0.63 1.74
CA ALA A 105 6.79 0.61 0.80
C ALA A 105 8.12 0.22 1.48
N GLU A 106 8.44 0.79 2.64
CA GLU A 106 9.60 0.39 3.44
C GLU A 106 9.56 -1.11 3.80
N SER A 107 8.39 -1.66 4.13
CA SER A 107 8.23 -3.10 4.41
C SER A 107 8.38 -4.01 3.19
N LEU A 108 8.22 -3.45 1.99
CA LEU A 108 8.54 -4.11 0.72
C LEU A 108 10.02 -3.92 0.33
N GLY A 109 10.80 -3.19 1.14
CA GLY A 109 12.24 -3.01 0.98
C GLY A 109 12.64 -1.78 0.20
N PHE A 110 11.75 -0.81 -0.04
CA PHE A 110 12.15 0.46 -0.65
C PHE A 110 13.13 1.19 0.27
N GLU A 111 14.24 1.66 -0.29
CA GLU A 111 15.21 2.50 0.42
C GLU A 111 14.60 3.89 0.67
N LYS A 112 14.67 4.36 1.93
CA LYS A 112 14.07 5.64 2.34
C LYS A 112 14.58 6.83 1.52
N GLU A 113 15.86 6.83 1.16
CA GLU A 113 16.53 7.90 0.42
C GLU A 113 16.15 7.90 -1.08
N LYS A 114 15.72 6.74 -1.60
CA LYS A 114 15.29 6.58 -3.00
C LYS A 114 13.77 6.62 -3.16
N LEU A 115 13.01 6.87 -2.10
CA LEU A 115 11.55 6.89 -2.12
C LEU A 115 10.98 8.23 -1.63
N LEU A 116 10.41 8.98 -2.56
CA LEU A 116 9.68 10.21 -2.30
C LEU A 116 8.19 9.96 -2.48
N ILE A 117 7.37 10.50 -1.56
CA ILE A 117 5.91 10.37 -1.60
C ILE A 117 5.31 11.75 -1.38
N TYR A 118 4.51 12.19 -2.34
CA TYR A 118 3.86 13.50 -2.34
C TYR A 118 2.35 13.36 -2.41
N ARG A 119 1.63 14.38 -1.95
CA ARG A 119 0.20 14.55 -2.21
C ARG A 119 0.00 15.32 -3.50
N SER A 120 -0.96 14.90 -4.32
CA SER A 120 -1.28 15.65 -5.53
C SER A 120 -1.78 17.07 -5.22
N SER A 121 -2.51 17.26 -4.11
CA SER A 121 -2.92 18.60 -3.66
C SER A 121 -1.76 19.54 -3.31
N GLU A 122 -0.67 19.03 -2.74
CA GLU A 122 0.53 19.83 -2.40
C GLU A 122 1.28 20.23 -3.66
N ILE A 123 1.46 19.30 -4.61
CA ILE A 123 2.07 19.61 -5.91
C ILE A 123 1.22 20.64 -6.65
N TRP A 124 -0.11 20.50 -6.62
CA TRP A 124 -1.04 21.44 -7.24
C TRP A 124 -0.95 22.83 -6.62
N LYS A 125 -0.88 22.92 -5.29
CA LYS A 125 -0.68 24.18 -4.57
C LYS A 125 0.63 24.85 -4.98
N ARG A 126 1.72 24.07 -5.12
CA ARG A 126 3.03 24.57 -5.54
C ARG A 126 2.99 25.09 -6.98
N LEU A 127 2.34 24.36 -7.90
CA LEU A 127 2.11 24.81 -9.28
C LEU A 127 1.34 26.13 -9.35
N ILE A 128 0.25 26.28 -8.60
CA ILE A 128 -0.52 27.55 -8.57
C ILE A 128 0.32 28.71 -8.03
N SER A 129 1.17 28.42 -7.04
CA SER A 129 1.99 29.43 -6.37
C SER A 129 3.29 29.73 -7.11
N TYR A 130 3.62 28.95 -8.15
CA TYR A 130 4.81 29.12 -8.97
C TYR A 130 4.64 30.38 -9.82
N LYS A 131 5.52 31.36 -9.59
CA LYS A 131 5.41 32.71 -10.17
C LYS A 131 6.26 32.90 -11.42
N GLU A 132 7.27 32.06 -11.62
CA GLU A 132 8.11 32.07 -12.80
C GLU A 132 7.40 31.25 -13.88
N ASP A 133 7.21 31.84 -15.05
CA ASP A 133 6.43 31.29 -16.15
C ASP A 133 4.96 30.97 -15.85
N ASN A 134 4.13 31.16 -16.87
CA ASN A 134 2.70 31.00 -16.78
C ASN A 134 2.30 29.51 -16.86
N LEU A 135 3.08 28.61 -16.23
CA LEU A 135 3.00 27.15 -16.32
C LEU A 135 1.60 26.64 -15.99
N PHE A 136 0.97 27.21 -14.95
CA PHE A 136 -0.40 26.91 -14.60
C PHE A 136 -1.36 27.23 -15.76
N GLN A 137 -1.22 28.39 -16.41
CA GLN A 137 -2.06 28.75 -17.57
C GLN A 137 -1.75 27.88 -18.79
N GLN A 138 -0.48 27.51 -19.01
CA GLN A 138 -0.09 26.60 -20.09
C GLN A 138 -0.74 25.22 -19.92
N PHE A 139 -0.69 24.64 -18.72
CA PHE A 139 -1.40 23.40 -18.39
C PHE A 139 -2.91 23.51 -18.67
N TYR A 140 -3.56 24.57 -18.17
CA TYR A 140 -5.00 24.77 -18.36
C TYR A 140 -5.39 24.95 -19.83
N SER A 141 -4.55 25.62 -20.62
CA SER A 141 -4.81 25.82 -22.05
C SER A 141 -4.92 24.51 -22.81
N ILE A 142 -4.18 23.47 -22.39
CA ILE A 142 -4.20 22.14 -23.01
C ILE A 142 -5.31 21.28 -22.46
N LEU A 143 -5.56 21.35 -21.15
CA LEU A 143 -6.73 20.70 -20.56
C LEU A 143 -8.02 21.17 -21.27
N ALA A 144 -8.11 22.46 -21.62
CA ALA A 144 -9.24 23.01 -22.37
C ALA A 144 -9.37 22.47 -23.81
N GLN A 145 -8.30 21.97 -24.40
CA GLN A 145 -8.30 21.38 -25.74
C GLN A 145 -8.59 19.88 -25.74
N MET A 146 -8.56 19.23 -24.58
CA MET A 146 -8.87 17.81 -24.45
C MET A 146 -10.36 17.57 -24.68
N GLN A 147 -10.68 16.94 -25.81
CA GLN A 147 -12.05 16.56 -26.13
C GLN A 147 -12.42 15.26 -25.41
N ILE A 148 -13.29 15.35 -24.39
CA ILE A 148 -13.76 14.20 -23.58
C ILE A 148 -14.22 13.02 -24.44
N LYS A 149 -14.88 13.29 -25.59
CA LYS A 149 -15.36 12.26 -26.53
C LYS A 149 -14.25 11.37 -27.12
N ARG A 150 -13.00 11.83 -27.18
CA ARG A 150 -11.87 11.07 -27.76
C ARG A 150 -11.33 10.00 -26.83
N TYR A 151 -11.71 10.01 -25.56
CA TYR A 151 -11.12 9.15 -24.55
C TYR A 151 -11.98 7.92 -24.20
N ASP A 152 -13.19 7.80 -24.77
CA ASP A 152 -14.15 6.70 -24.55
C ASP A 152 -14.20 6.21 -23.08
N ILE A 153 -14.26 7.18 -22.15
CA ILE A 153 -14.11 6.91 -20.72
C ILE A 153 -15.47 6.54 -20.14
N GLU A 154 -15.54 5.37 -19.53
CA GLU A 154 -16.67 4.96 -18.70
C GLU A 154 -16.96 6.00 -17.61
N ARG A 155 -18.24 6.24 -17.32
CA ARG A 155 -18.68 7.34 -16.44
C ARG A 155 -18.02 7.33 -15.04
N ASP A 156 -17.65 6.16 -14.55
CA ASP A 156 -16.98 5.95 -13.26
C ASP A 156 -15.47 6.29 -13.28
N LYS A 157 -14.88 6.53 -14.46
CA LYS A 157 -13.47 6.88 -14.66
C LYS A 157 -13.25 8.35 -15.05
N ILE A 158 -14.27 9.21 -14.93
CA ILE A 158 -14.20 10.64 -15.29
C ILE A 158 -13.05 11.37 -14.59
N SER A 159 -12.69 11.02 -13.36
CA SER A 159 -11.54 11.64 -12.66
C SER A 159 -10.21 11.47 -13.40
N HIS A 160 -10.06 10.40 -14.19
CA HIS A 160 -8.87 10.17 -15.02
C HIS A 160 -8.68 11.23 -16.11
N LEU A 161 -9.74 11.95 -16.53
CA LEU A 161 -9.63 13.07 -17.48
C LEU A 161 -8.80 14.23 -16.96
N VAL A 162 -8.71 14.39 -15.64
CA VAL A 162 -7.88 15.43 -15.01
C VAL A 162 -6.60 14.81 -14.47
N GLN A 163 -6.70 13.62 -13.87
CA GLN A 163 -5.55 12.97 -13.26
C GLN A 163 -4.44 12.65 -14.28
N ILE A 164 -4.76 12.02 -15.42
CA ILE A 164 -3.74 11.56 -16.36
C ILE A 164 -2.99 12.71 -17.04
N PRO A 165 -3.65 13.79 -17.50
CA PRO A 165 -2.95 15.00 -17.95
C PRO A 165 -2.07 15.60 -16.89
N MET A 166 -2.54 15.65 -15.65
CA MET A 166 -1.74 16.23 -14.59
C MET A 166 -0.54 15.35 -14.24
N ASP A 167 -0.68 14.03 -14.24
CA ASP A 167 0.44 13.10 -14.08
C ASP A 167 1.50 13.32 -15.17
N MET A 168 1.08 13.44 -16.44
CA MET A 168 1.99 13.73 -17.56
C MET A 168 2.67 15.09 -17.43
N PHE A 169 1.93 16.11 -17.00
CA PHE A 169 2.48 17.44 -16.74
C PHE A 169 3.51 17.39 -15.62
N PHE A 170 3.18 16.76 -14.48
CA PHE A 170 4.12 16.57 -13.38
C PHE A 170 5.37 15.84 -13.82
N CYS A 171 5.29 14.81 -14.67
CA CYS A 171 6.49 14.14 -15.16
C CYS A 171 7.47 15.08 -15.88
N ASN A 172 7.00 16.11 -16.55
CA ASN A 172 7.86 17.03 -17.29
C ASN A 172 8.31 18.21 -16.41
N TYR A 173 7.45 18.72 -15.53
CA TYR A 173 7.74 19.92 -14.73
C TYR A 173 8.11 19.65 -13.27
N PHE A 174 8.28 18.37 -12.86
CA PHE A 174 8.53 18.04 -11.46
C PHE A 174 9.76 18.74 -10.89
N HIS A 175 10.84 18.82 -11.67
CA HIS A 175 12.11 19.43 -11.27
C HIS A 175 12.03 20.95 -11.09
N GLU A 176 11.15 21.63 -11.83
CA GLU A 176 10.87 23.05 -11.60
C GLU A 176 10.04 23.26 -10.34
N LEU A 177 9.10 22.34 -10.10
CA LEU A 177 8.26 22.39 -8.91
C LEU A 177 9.05 22.00 -7.66
N TYR A 178 9.93 21.00 -7.69
CA TYR A 178 10.70 20.49 -6.55
C TYR A 178 12.19 20.35 -6.90
N PRO A 179 12.90 21.46 -7.18
CA PRO A 179 14.31 21.44 -7.56
C PRO A 179 15.23 20.92 -6.45
N GLU A 180 14.77 20.94 -5.19
CA GLU A 180 15.47 20.36 -4.06
C GLU A 180 15.52 18.82 -4.08
N ASP A 181 14.59 18.18 -4.79
CA ASP A 181 14.41 16.73 -4.81
C ASP A 181 14.80 16.12 -6.16
N VAL A 182 14.61 16.85 -7.26
CA VAL A 182 14.88 16.38 -8.61
C VAL A 182 15.44 17.52 -9.46
N ASP A 183 16.53 17.29 -10.17
CA ASP A 183 17.25 18.30 -10.97
C ASP A 183 16.94 18.25 -12.48
N ARG A 184 16.13 17.28 -12.92
CA ARG A 184 15.72 17.08 -14.32
C ARG A 184 14.33 16.46 -14.44
N GLU A 185 13.79 16.46 -15.65
CA GLU A 185 12.54 15.76 -15.98
C GLU A 185 12.52 14.31 -15.49
N ILE A 186 11.32 13.77 -15.26
CA ILE A 186 11.16 12.35 -14.95
C ILE A 186 11.55 11.52 -16.17
N ASP A 187 12.46 10.57 -15.96
CA ASP A 187 12.93 9.68 -17.01
C ASP A 187 11.85 8.66 -17.40
N LEU A 188 11.21 8.04 -16.40
CA LEU A 188 10.30 6.90 -16.58
C LEU A 188 8.96 7.09 -15.86
N GLY A 189 7.86 6.79 -16.55
CA GLY A 189 6.51 6.76 -15.98
C GLY A 189 6.03 5.33 -15.79
N PHE A 190 5.82 4.90 -14.54
CA PHE A 190 5.33 3.56 -14.21
C PHE A 190 3.81 3.57 -14.04
N PHE A 191 3.10 3.04 -15.03
CA PHE A 191 1.64 3.13 -15.14
C PHE A 191 0.98 1.78 -15.36
N GLY A 192 -0.29 1.65 -14.98
CA GLY A 192 -1.09 0.47 -15.32
C GLY A 192 -1.43 0.44 -16.81
N GLN A 193 -1.27 -0.73 -17.44
CA GLN A 193 -1.59 -0.94 -18.86
C GLN A 193 -3.05 -0.64 -19.19
N ASN A 194 -3.97 -0.77 -18.23
CA ASN A 194 -5.38 -0.41 -18.36
C ASN A 194 -5.62 1.08 -18.63
N LYS A 195 -4.60 1.94 -18.45
CA LYS A 195 -4.64 3.38 -18.72
C LYS A 195 -3.79 3.79 -19.92
N GLU A 196 -3.16 2.83 -20.61
CA GLU A 196 -2.21 3.05 -21.71
C GLU A 196 -2.75 4.00 -22.77
N GLN A 197 -3.94 3.74 -23.30
CA GLN A 197 -4.57 4.57 -24.33
C GLN A 197 -4.74 6.03 -23.89
N LEU A 198 -5.14 6.25 -22.62
CA LEU A 198 -5.35 7.60 -22.08
C LEU A 198 -4.01 8.34 -21.94
N TYR A 199 -2.98 7.67 -21.44
CA TYR A 199 -1.63 8.25 -21.33
C TYR A 199 -1.05 8.59 -22.69
N THR A 200 -1.16 7.69 -23.68
CA THR A 200 -0.64 7.91 -25.03
C THR A 200 -1.32 9.09 -25.72
N ILE A 201 -2.65 9.13 -25.75
CA ILE A 201 -3.39 10.25 -26.36
C ILE A 201 -3.04 11.58 -25.68
N THR A 202 -2.92 11.57 -24.36
CA THR A 202 -2.57 12.77 -23.58
C THR A 202 -1.16 13.26 -23.93
N ARG A 203 -0.16 12.37 -23.97
CA ARG A 203 1.21 12.70 -24.36
C ARG A 203 1.27 13.26 -25.77
N GLU A 204 0.60 12.64 -26.73
CA GLU A 204 0.55 13.12 -28.12
C GLU A 204 -0.05 14.52 -28.24
N LEU A 205 -1.12 14.81 -27.49
CA LEU A 205 -1.73 16.15 -27.46
C LEU A 205 -0.81 17.18 -26.80
N MET A 206 -0.10 16.81 -25.75
CA MET A 206 0.85 17.72 -25.08
C MET A 206 2.04 18.06 -25.99
N VAL A 207 2.60 17.07 -26.68
CA VAL A 207 3.66 17.28 -27.69
C VAL A 207 3.16 18.17 -28.83
N LYS A 208 1.99 17.83 -29.40
CA LYS A 208 1.43 18.57 -30.54
C LYS A 208 1.19 20.05 -30.21
N ASN A 209 0.87 20.36 -28.97
CA ASN A 209 0.60 21.71 -28.51
C ASN A 209 1.83 22.40 -27.89
N GLY A 210 3.00 21.77 -27.92
CA GLY A 210 4.27 22.38 -27.49
C GLY A 210 4.42 22.53 -25.97
N LEU A 211 3.70 21.76 -25.15
CA LEU A 211 3.87 21.78 -23.69
C LEU A 211 5.03 20.93 -23.22
N ILE A 212 5.30 19.86 -23.95
CA ILE A 212 6.43 18.98 -23.72
C ILE A 212 7.19 18.88 -25.04
N GLU A 213 8.49 19.14 -24.99
CA GLU A 213 9.33 19.17 -26.19
C GLU A 213 9.70 17.77 -26.68
N ASN A 214 9.76 16.81 -25.74
CA ASN A 214 10.21 15.44 -25.98
C ASN A 214 9.14 14.42 -25.57
N LYS A 215 9.31 13.17 -26.01
CA LYS A 215 8.46 12.03 -25.60
C LYS A 215 8.75 11.54 -24.17
N ASN A 216 9.08 12.44 -23.25
CA ASN A 216 9.27 12.10 -21.85
C ASN A 216 7.94 12.16 -21.08
N PRO A 217 7.75 11.30 -20.07
CA PRO A 217 8.63 10.19 -19.69
C PRO A 217 8.46 8.99 -20.65
N ILE A 218 9.44 8.09 -20.65
CA ILE A 218 9.28 6.77 -21.28
C ILE A 218 8.34 5.93 -20.42
N PHE A 219 7.35 5.29 -21.04
CA PHE A 219 6.33 4.54 -20.33
C PHE A 219 6.76 3.11 -20.01
N ILE A 220 6.69 2.77 -18.73
CA ILE A 220 6.78 1.41 -18.20
C ILE A 220 5.37 0.98 -17.80
N LEU A 221 4.82 0.02 -18.53
CA LEU A 221 3.44 -0.43 -18.37
C LEU A 221 3.38 -1.71 -17.54
N MET A 222 2.79 -1.62 -16.36
CA MET A 222 2.43 -2.76 -15.53
C MET A 222 1.26 -3.51 -16.19
N LYS A 223 1.46 -4.80 -16.45
CA LYS A 223 0.46 -5.69 -17.06
C LYS A 223 -0.83 -5.66 -16.23
N ASN A 224 -1.97 -5.76 -16.90
CA ASN A 224 -3.27 -5.69 -16.24
C ASN A 224 -3.42 -6.69 -15.10
N VAL A 225 -3.85 -6.19 -13.93
CA VAL A 225 -4.32 -6.98 -12.80
C VAL A 225 -5.85 -6.86 -12.77
N PRO A 226 -6.60 -7.98 -12.79
CA PRO A 226 -8.05 -7.94 -12.67
C PRO A 226 -8.49 -7.22 -11.39
N TYR A 227 -9.46 -6.31 -11.53
CA TYR A 227 -9.95 -5.51 -10.41
C TYR A 227 -11.14 -6.20 -9.72
N LEU A 228 -10.95 -6.59 -8.47
CA LEU A 228 -11.87 -7.39 -7.66
C LEU A 228 -12.74 -6.45 -6.83
N ILE A 229 -13.93 -6.13 -7.34
CA ILE A 229 -14.88 -5.26 -6.65
C ILE A 229 -16.29 -5.89 -6.64
N HIS A 230 -16.83 -6.06 -5.43
CA HIS A 230 -18.21 -6.47 -5.22
C HIS A 230 -18.81 -5.67 -4.07
N ASN A 231 -20.03 -5.17 -4.21
CA ASN A 231 -20.70 -4.32 -3.21
C ASN A 231 -19.81 -3.18 -2.69
N HIS A 232 -19.13 -2.48 -3.60
CA HIS A 232 -18.20 -1.38 -3.31
C HIS A 232 -17.04 -1.74 -2.35
N SER A 233 -16.70 -3.04 -2.27
CA SER A 233 -15.64 -3.56 -1.41
C SER A 233 -14.59 -4.28 -2.24
N VAL A 234 -13.34 -4.10 -1.84
CA VAL A 234 -12.14 -4.66 -2.49
C VAL A 234 -11.36 -5.42 -1.42
N PRO A 235 -10.80 -6.62 -1.72
CA PRO A 235 -10.05 -7.39 -0.73
C PRO A 235 -8.88 -6.61 -0.12
N GLU A 236 -8.90 -6.45 1.20
CA GLU A 236 -7.90 -5.72 1.98
C GLU A 236 -7.50 -6.47 3.23
N TRP A 237 -6.33 -6.14 3.79
CA TRP A 237 -5.71 -6.93 4.86
C TRP A 237 -6.44 -6.93 6.21
N THR A 238 -7.48 -6.11 6.36
CA THR A 238 -8.34 -5.98 7.54
C THR A 238 -9.58 -6.87 7.45
N MET A 239 -9.88 -7.42 6.27
CA MET A 239 -11.02 -8.29 6.04
C MET A 239 -10.78 -9.70 6.56
N SER A 240 -11.86 -10.36 6.99
CA SER A 240 -11.82 -11.78 7.31
C SER A 240 -11.76 -12.62 6.01
N LEU A 241 -11.31 -13.87 6.12
CA LEU A 241 -11.37 -14.80 4.99
C LEU A 241 -12.80 -14.96 4.44
N ARG A 242 -13.81 -14.90 5.32
CA ARG A 242 -15.21 -14.96 4.93
C ARG A 242 -15.58 -13.78 4.03
N ASP A 243 -15.24 -12.56 4.42
CA ASP A 243 -15.56 -11.36 3.64
C ASP A 243 -14.87 -11.37 2.28
N ILE A 244 -13.60 -11.84 2.23
CA ILE A 244 -12.87 -12.00 0.96
C ILE A 244 -13.55 -13.06 0.08
N LYS A 245 -13.99 -14.19 0.64
CA LYS A 245 -14.76 -15.20 -0.10
C LYS A 245 -16.06 -14.62 -0.64
N ASP A 246 -16.80 -13.87 0.17
CA ASP A 246 -18.07 -13.26 -0.23
C ASP A 246 -17.85 -12.25 -1.39
N ILE A 247 -16.76 -11.47 -1.37
CA ILE A 247 -16.39 -10.60 -2.50
C ILE A 247 -16.10 -11.43 -3.76
N LEU A 248 -15.20 -12.41 -3.67
CA LEU A 248 -14.76 -13.20 -4.83
C LEU A 248 -15.86 -14.07 -5.42
N MET A 249 -16.85 -14.49 -4.63
CA MET A 249 -18.00 -15.25 -5.12
C MET A 249 -19.07 -14.34 -5.76
N GLY A 250 -19.05 -13.04 -5.44
CA GLY A 250 -20.01 -12.06 -5.96
C GLY A 250 -19.55 -11.31 -7.22
N ILE A 251 -18.28 -11.45 -7.63
CA ILE A 251 -17.78 -10.85 -8.87
C ILE A 251 -18.14 -11.70 -10.09
N ASN A 252 -18.35 -11.04 -11.22
CA ASN A 252 -18.40 -11.69 -12.52
C ASN A 252 -17.00 -11.62 -13.15
N THR A 253 -16.18 -12.64 -12.91
CA THR A 253 -14.80 -12.71 -13.39
C THR A 253 -14.58 -14.04 -14.11
N ASP A 254 -13.95 -13.98 -15.28
CA ASP A 254 -13.69 -15.17 -16.06
C ASP A 254 -12.51 -15.98 -15.50
N LYS A 255 -12.42 -17.24 -15.92
CA LYS A 255 -11.32 -18.12 -15.54
C LYS A 255 -9.94 -17.58 -15.86
N LYS A 256 -9.78 -16.81 -16.94
CA LYS A 256 -8.48 -16.30 -17.39
C LYS A 256 -7.97 -15.26 -16.39
N ASP A 257 -8.83 -14.35 -15.95
CA ASP A 257 -8.52 -13.34 -14.95
C ASP A 257 -8.22 -13.98 -13.59
N ILE A 258 -8.95 -15.03 -13.20
CA ILE A 258 -8.63 -15.81 -12.00
C ILE A 258 -7.19 -16.33 -12.04
N PHE A 259 -6.76 -16.91 -13.17
CA PHE A 259 -5.38 -17.38 -13.31
C PHE A 259 -4.34 -16.25 -13.35
N VAL A 260 -4.68 -15.08 -13.91
CA VAL A 260 -3.80 -13.91 -13.83
C VAL A 260 -3.54 -13.53 -12.36
N LEU A 261 -4.57 -13.53 -11.51
CA LEU A 261 -4.42 -13.23 -10.09
C LEU A 261 -3.56 -14.27 -9.36
N PHE A 262 -3.72 -15.56 -9.67
CA PHE A 262 -2.85 -16.61 -9.15
C PHE A 262 -1.39 -16.41 -9.57
N ARG A 263 -1.13 -15.98 -10.81
CA ARG A 263 0.22 -15.65 -11.28
C ARG A 263 0.84 -14.53 -10.46
N TYR A 264 0.08 -13.46 -10.19
CA TYR A 264 0.53 -12.36 -9.33
C TYR A 264 0.80 -12.81 -7.89
N LEU A 265 -0.08 -13.63 -7.32
CA LEU A 265 0.12 -14.18 -5.98
C LEU A 265 1.37 -15.05 -5.91
N ALA A 266 1.54 -16.00 -6.84
CA ALA A 266 2.72 -16.87 -6.90
C ALA A 266 4.00 -16.06 -7.09
N GLY A 267 3.98 -15.03 -7.95
CA GLY A 267 5.13 -14.16 -8.19
C GLY A 267 5.55 -13.31 -7.00
N ASN A 268 4.71 -13.19 -5.95
CA ASN A 268 4.98 -12.38 -4.77
C ASN A 268 5.09 -13.20 -3.47
N ALA A 269 4.36 -14.31 -3.37
CA ALA A 269 4.39 -15.24 -2.24
C ALA A 269 5.33 -16.43 -2.46
N GLY A 270 5.73 -16.70 -3.70
CA GLY A 270 6.60 -17.82 -4.11
C GLY A 270 5.85 -19.09 -4.50
N CYS A 271 4.67 -19.33 -3.91
CA CYS A 271 3.85 -20.51 -4.20
C CYS A 271 2.33 -20.22 -4.10
N ILE A 272 1.53 -21.17 -4.57
CA ILE A 272 0.08 -21.24 -4.40
C ILE A 272 -0.22 -22.44 -3.51
N THR A 273 -0.92 -22.22 -2.40
CA THR A 273 -1.32 -23.28 -1.47
C THR A 273 -2.73 -23.76 -1.77
N VAL A 274 -2.92 -25.07 -1.94
CA VAL A 274 -4.24 -25.71 -2.00
C VAL A 274 -4.43 -26.56 -0.76
N LYS A 275 -5.52 -26.31 -0.03
CA LYS A 275 -5.83 -27.05 1.20
C LYS A 275 -6.62 -28.33 0.89
N GLY A 276 -6.13 -29.43 1.42
CA GLY A 276 -6.78 -30.75 1.46
C GLY A 276 -6.35 -31.51 2.71
N ASP A 277 -6.30 -32.84 2.66
CA ASP A 277 -5.77 -33.67 3.77
C ASP A 277 -4.30 -33.38 4.07
N LYS A 278 -3.55 -32.93 3.05
CA LYS A 278 -2.24 -32.30 3.18
C LYS A 278 -2.31 -30.95 2.47
N ASN A 279 -1.71 -29.92 3.06
CA ASN A 279 -1.50 -28.66 2.36
C ASN A 279 -0.46 -28.89 1.27
N LEU A 280 -0.84 -28.65 0.02
CA LEU A 280 0.06 -28.76 -1.13
C LEU A 280 0.43 -27.36 -1.59
N GLU A 281 1.71 -27.15 -1.90
CA GLU A 281 2.25 -25.91 -2.43
C GLU A 281 2.70 -26.15 -3.86
N TYR A 282 2.30 -25.27 -4.77
CA TYR A 282 2.59 -25.35 -6.19
C TYR A 282 3.27 -24.07 -6.65
N ASP A 283 4.20 -24.17 -7.60
CA ASP A 283 4.49 -23.00 -8.42
C ASP A 283 3.31 -22.70 -9.37
N TYR A 284 3.34 -21.54 -10.06
CA TYR A 284 2.23 -21.16 -10.94
C TYR A 284 2.04 -22.14 -12.13
N GLN A 285 3.12 -22.68 -12.69
CA GLN A 285 3.04 -23.55 -13.87
C GLN A 285 2.45 -24.91 -13.51
N GLU A 286 2.88 -25.47 -12.37
CA GLU A 286 2.32 -26.69 -11.78
C GLU A 286 0.84 -26.50 -11.45
N PHE A 287 0.51 -25.42 -10.74
CA PHE A 287 -0.87 -25.08 -10.40
C PHE A 287 -1.74 -24.94 -11.66
N TYR A 288 -1.28 -24.20 -12.66
CA TYR A 288 -2.03 -24.02 -13.90
C TYR A 288 -2.27 -25.36 -14.61
N LYS A 289 -1.25 -26.22 -14.70
CA LYS A 289 -1.36 -27.53 -15.35
C LYS A 289 -2.41 -28.42 -14.68
N GLU A 290 -2.44 -28.43 -13.35
CA GLU A 290 -3.32 -29.29 -12.56
C GLU A 290 -4.75 -28.71 -12.43
N TYR A 291 -4.88 -27.40 -12.24
CA TYR A 291 -6.16 -26.76 -11.91
C TYR A 291 -6.85 -26.07 -13.09
N LYS A 292 -6.26 -26.03 -14.30
CA LYS A 292 -6.89 -25.42 -15.49
C LYS A 292 -8.26 -25.97 -15.87
N GLN A 293 -8.61 -27.20 -15.45
CA GLN A 293 -9.92 -27.81 -15.72
C GLN A 293 -10.91 -27.71 -14.55
N VAL A 294 -10.48 -27.22 -13.39
CA VAL A 294 -11.33 -27.06 -12.20
C VAL A 294 -12.40 -25.98 -12.45
N LYS A 295 -13.57 -26.12 -11.83
CA LYS A 295 -14.66 -25.13 -11.95
C LYS A 295 -14.22 -23.78 -11.39
N GLU A 296 -14.71 -22.70 -12.00
CA GLU A 296 -14.39 -21.32 -11.57
C GLU A 296 -14.71 -21.09 -10.09
N GLU A 297 -15.85 -21.61 -9.62
CA GLU A 297 -16.27 -21.52 -8.22
C GLU A 297 -15.22 -22.07 -7.24
N ASP A 298 -14.63 -23.22 -7.57
CA ASP A 298 -13.62 -23.85 -6.72
C ASP A 298 -12.27 -23.12 -6.82
N LEU A 299 -11.94 -22.59 -8.01
CA LEU A 299 -10.77 -21.72 -8.18
C LEU A 299 -10.90 -20.43 -7.36
N LEU A 300 -12.09 -19.82 -7.29
CA LEU A 300 -12.36 -18.62 -6.48
C LEU A 300 -12.21 -18.90 -4.99
N LYS A 301 -12.63 -20.10 -4.52
CA LYS A 301 -12.41 -20.52 -3.12
C LYS A 301 -10.91 -20.64 -2.81
N ILE A 302 -10.14 -21.27 -3.69
CA ILE A 302 -8.68 -21.38 -3.54
C ILE A 302 -8.02 -19.99 -3.59
N LEU A 303 -8.49 -19.12 -4.49
CA LEU A 303 -7.98 -17.76 -4.65
C LEU A 303 -8.22 -16.95 -3.37
N ALA A 304 -9.40 -17.06 -2.75
CA ALA A 304 -9.73 -16.36 -1.52
C ALA A 304 -8.74 -16.71 -0.39
N GLU A 305 -8.38 -17.98 -0.28
CA GLU A 305 -7.49 -18.46 0.78
C GLU A 305 -6.05 -17.99 0.57
N ASN A 306 -5.57 -18.04 -0.67
CA ASN A 306 -4.24 -17.55 -1.02
C ASN A 306 -4.15 -16.02 -0.90
N LEU A 307 -5.18 -15.30 -1.35
CA LEU A 307 -5.25 -13.85 -1.23
C LEU A 307 -5.31 -13.41 0.23
N TYR A 308 -6.11 -14.08 1.07
CA TYR A 308 -6.14 -13.83 2.50
C TYR A 308 -4.77 -14.08 3.15
N ALA A 309 -4.13 -15.22 2.86
CA ALA A 309 -2.81 -15.54 3.40
C ALA A 309 -1.76 -14.50 3.00
N TYR A 310 -1.73 -14.11 1.73
CA TYR A 310 -0.88 -13.04 1.21
C TYR A 310 -1.12 -11.72 1.94
N LEU A 311 -2.37 -11.28 2.08
CA LEU A 311 -2.72 -10.03 2.75
C LEU A 311 -2.31 -10.04 4.24
N GLN A 312 -2.50 -11.17 4.94
CA GLN A 312 -2.07 -11.31 6.33
C GLN A 312 -0.55 -11.31 6.47
N ASP A 313 0.20 -11.93 5.55
CA ASP A 313 1.66 -11.87 5.53
C ASP A 313 2.16 -10.42 5.34
N ARG A 314 1.58 -9.68 4.39
CA ARG A 314 1.94 -8.26 4.16
C ARG A 314 1.59 -7.38 5.35
N LYS A 315 0.44 -7.61 5.98
CA LYS A 315 0.07 -6.93 7.23
C LYS A 315 1.06 -7.20 8.34
N LYS A 316 1.49 -8.45 8.51
CA LYS A 316 2.49 -8.82 9.52
C LYS A 316 3.80 -8.07 9.30
N LYS A 317 4.33 -8.05 8.07
CA LYS A 317 5.54 -7.30 7.71
C LYS A 317 5.40 -5.79 7.95
N TYR A 318 4.25 -5.22 7.61
CA TYR A 318 3.94 -3.83 7.91
C TYR A 318 3.93 -3.55 9.42
N VAL A 319 3.29 -4.38 10.24
CA VAL A 319 3.25 -4.25 11.70
C VAL A 319 4.65 -4.34 12.29
N GLU A 320 5.49 -5.27 11.80
CA GLU A 320 6.88 -5.41 12.21
C GLU A 320 7.70 -4.14 11.91
N GLN A 321 7.54 -3.56 10.72
CA GLN A 321 8.32 -2.38 10.28
C GLN A 321 7.83 -1.05 10.84
N SER A 322 6.51 -0.87 10.90
CA SER A 322 5.90 0.35 11.41
C SER A 322 6.16 0.59 12.89
N GLY A 323 6.55 -0.46 13.62
CA GLY A 323 6.45 -0.46 15.07
C GLY A 323 5.01 -0.18 15.56
N LEU A 324 4.01 -0.27 14.67
CA LEU A 324 2.61 -0.30 15.06
C LEU A 324 2.34 -1.63 15.71
N ILE A 325 1.50 -1.55 16.73
CA ILE A 325 1.32 -2.62 17.67
C ILE A 325 -0.16 -2.87 17.65
N GLU A 326 -0.58 -3.94 16.97
CA GLU A 326 -1.94 -4.43 17.13
C GLU A 326 -2.09 -4.86 18.59
N GLU A 327 -2.68 -3.97 19.38
CA GLU A 327 -3.15 -4.33 20.69
C GLU A 327 -4.20 -5.43 20.51
N SER A 328 -3.84 -6.65 20.88
CA SER A 328 -4.68 -7.83 20.69
C SER A 328 -5.68 -7.98 21.84
N ILE A 329 -6.79 -8.67 21.60
CA ILE A 329 -7.61 -9.17 22.72
C ILE A 329 -7.00 -10.51 23.13
N LEU A 330 -6.45 -10.58 24.34
CA LEU A 330 -5.91 -11.83 24.85
C LEU A 330 -7.07 -12.79 25.12
N GLN A 331 -7.19 -13.84 24.29
CA GLN A 331 -8.15 -14.91 24.52
C GLN A 331 -7.55 -15.96 25.45
N ILE A 332 -8.22 -16.17 26.58
CA ILE A 332 -7.83 -17.19 27.55
C ILE A 332 -8.77 -18.39 27.41
N SER A 333 -8.24 -19.48 26.89
CA SER A 333 -8.98 -20.74 26.65
C SER A 333 -8.66 -21.85 27.67
N LYS A 334 -7.65 -21.66 28.54
CA LYS A 334 -7.22 -22.63 29.55
C LYS A 334 -7.39 -22.08 30.96
N LYS A 335 -7.86 -22.93 31.89
CA LYS A 335 -8.07 -22.58 33.30
C LYS A 335 -6.78 -22.12 34.01
N GLN A 336 -5.64 -22.72 33.68
CA GLN A 336 -4.36 -22.35 34.29
C GLN A 336 -3.91 -20.94 33.87
N ASP A 337 -4.10 -20.58 32.60
CA ASP A 337 -3.76 -19.26 32.08
C ASP A 337 -4.67 -18.18 32.69
N ALA A 338 -5.96 -18.50 32.90
CA ALA A 338 -6.90 -17.65 33.62
C ALA A 338 -6.45 -17.38 35.07
N LYS A 339 -6.00 -18.41 35.79
CA LYS A 339 -5.44 -18.26 37.15
C LYS A 339 -4.17 -17.43 37.16
N ASN A 340 -3.26 -17.67 36.23
CA ASN A 340 -1.99 -16.94 36.14
C ASN A 340 -2.21 -15.44 35.85
N ILE A 341 -3.07 -15.13 34.87
CA ILE A 341 -3.44 -13.76 34.50
C ILE A 341 -4.22 -13.09 35.63
N GLY A 342 -5.19 -13.78 36.23
CA GLY A 342 -5.95 -13.28 37.37
C GLY A 342 -5.08 -12.96 38.58
N ALA A 343 -4.06 -13.78 38.88
CA ALA A 343 -3.14 -13.53 40.00
C ALA A 343 -2.30 -12.24 39.80
N VAL A 344 -1.91 -11.93 38.56
CA VAL A 344 -1.14 -10.72 38.24
C VAL A 344 -2.06 -9.50 38.16
N LEU A 345 -3.24 -9.62 37.57
CA LEU A 345 -4.21 -8.52 37.45
C LEU A 345 -4.88 -8.14 38.78
N LYS A 346 -4.80 -8.98 39.82
CA LYS A 346 -5.18 -8.60 41.19
C LYS A 346 -4.24 -7.58 41.84
N SER A 347 -3.06 -7.33 41.26
CA SER A 347 -2.10 -6.38 41.80
C SER A 347 -2.33 -4.98 41.24
N ASN A 348 -2.61 -4.01 42.12
CA ASN A 348 -2.77 -2.60 41.72
C ASN A 348 -1.55 -2.06 40.99
N ILE A 349 -0.33 -2.43 41.40
CA ILE A 349 0.92 -2.02 40.73
C ILE A 349 0.96 -2.55 39.29
N ALA A 350 0.54 -3.80 39.07
CA ALA A 350 0.51 -4.38 37.73
C ALA A 350 -0.54 -3.69 36.83
N LEU A 351 -1.70 -3.34 37.40
CA LEU A 351 -2.74 -2.60 36.69
C LEU A 351 -2.29 -1.19 36.33
N GLU A 352 -1.65 -0.47 37.26
CA GLU A 352 -1.11 0.87 37.03
C GLU A 352 0.00 0.85 35.96
N ILE A 353 0.92 -0.12 36.00
CA ILE A 353 1.92 -0.30 34.93
C ILE A 353 1.23 -0.57 33.59
N LEU A 354 0.20 -1.42 33.55
CA LEU A 354 -0.56 -1.65 32.32
C LEU A 354 -1.19 -0.35 31.81
N VAL A 355 -1.81 0.44 32.69
CA VAL A 355 -2.42 1.74 32.37
C VAL A 355 -1.40 2.70 31.76
N LEU A 356 -0.23 2.84 32.40
CA LEU A 356 0.82 3.77 31.99
C LEU A 356 1.68 3.28 30.81
N ALA A 357 1.62 1.99 30.47
CA ALA A 357 2.37 1.41 29.35
C ALA A 357 1.73 1.77 27.99
N ASP A 358 1.68 3.05 27.64
CA ASP A 358 1.20 3.55 26.34
C ASP A 358 2.32 3.69 25.29
N GLY A 359 3.56 3.44 25.68
CA GLY A 359 4.76 3.61 24.88
C GLY A 359 5.48 4.95 25.07
N SER A 360 5.02 5.81 25.98
CA SER A 360 5.67 7.11 26.27
C SER A 360 6.60 7.10 27.49
N ARG A 361 6.52 6.06 28.33
CA ARG A 361 7.19 5.99 29.63
C ARG A 361 8.09 4.77 29.75
N ASN A 362 9.28 4.94 30.32
CA ASN A 362 10.13 3.83 30.73
C ASN A 362 9.88 3.46 32.21
N THR A 363 10.64 2.47 32.73
CA THR A 363 10.51 2.00 34.12
C THR A 363 10.81 3.06 35.17
N THR A 364 11.68 4.03 34.86
CA THR A 364 12.04 5.13 35.77
C THR A 364 10.93 6.16 35.83
N ASP A 365 10.30 6.49 34.71
CA ASP A 365 9.18 7.43 34.66
C ASP A 365 7.98 6.84 35.42
N MET A 366 7.66 5.57 35.17
CA MET A 366 6.61 4.86 35.90
C MET A 366 6.89 4.75 37.40
N SER A 367 8.15 4.58 37.80
CA SER A 367 8.54 4.56 39.23
C SER A 367 8.22 5.87 39.94
N LYS A 368 8.44 7.02 39.28
CA LYS A 368 8.11 8.34 39.82
C LYS A 368 6.61 8.56 39.92
N GLU A 369 5.85 8.17 38.89
CA GLU A 369 4.40 8.39 38.82
C GLU A 369 3.61 7.47 39.77
N ILE A 370 4.01 6.20 39.87
CA ILE A 370 3.38 5.20 40.74
C ILE A 370 3.86 5.32 42.21
N GLY A 371 4.97 6.03 42.46
CA GLY A 371 5.54 6.18 43.80
C GLY A 371 6.09 4.86 44.39
N LYS A 372 6.68 4.01 43.53
CA LYS A 372 7.32 2.74 43.92
C LYS A 372 8.74 2.69 43.40
N SER A 373 9.60 1.89 44.03
CA SER A 373 10.99 1.75 43.59
C SER A 373 11.11 1.22 42.15
N VAL A 374 12.15 1.63 41.43
CA VAL A 374 12.44 1.14 40.07
C VAL A 374 12.57 -0.38 40.02
N ALA A 375 13.13 -1.01 41.07
CA ALA A 375 13.24 -2.46 41.19
C ALA A 375 11.86 -3.14 41.28
N THR A 376 10.92 -2.54 42.03
CA THR A 376 9.54 -3.01 42.11
C THR A 376 8.86 -2.91 40.74
N ILE A 377 8.93 -1.75 40.07
CA ILE A 377 8.34 -1.57 38.73
C ILE A 377 8.92 -2.55 37.74
N SER A 378 10.25 -2.70 37.71
CA SER A 378 10.94 -3.63 36.81
C SER A 378 10.51 -5.08 37.03
N THR A 379 10.28 -5.49 38.29
CA THR A 379 9.80 -6.84 38.61
C THR A 379 8.41 -7.10 38.03
N TYR A 380 7.48 -6.17 38.23
CA TYR A 380 6.12 -6.29 37.71
C TYR A 380 6.07 -6.15 36.19
N ALA A 381 6.84 -5.23 35.61
CA ALA A 381 6.98 -5.07 34.16
C ALA A 381 7.52 -6.35 33.50
N ASN A 382 8.53 -7.00 34.10
CA ASN A 382 9.05 -8.28 33.60
C ASN A 382 8.01 -9.41 33.69
N ARG A 383 7.18 -9.46 34.74
CA ARG A 383 6.08 -10.43 34.84
C ARG A 383 5.04 -10.20 33.75
N LEU A 384 4.60 -8.96 33.57
CA LEU A 384 3.66 -8.58 32.50
C LEU A 384 4.23 -8.85 31.10
N LYS A 385 5.53 -8.61 30.90
CA LYS A 385 6.25 -8.92 29.65
C LYS A 385 6.29 -10.42 29.34
N LYS A 386 6.61 -11.26 30.34
CA LYS A 386 6.61 -12.72 30.18
C LYS A 386 5.24 -13.28 29.79
N MET A 387 4.17 -12.57 30.16
CA MET A 387 2.78 -12.94 29.85
C MET A 387 2.28 -12.30 28.55
N GLY A 388 3.15 -11.58 27.82
CA GLY A 388 2.81 -10.90 26.59
C GLY A 388 1.85 -9.71 26.76
N LEU A 389 1.60 -9.23 27.98
CA LEU A 389 0.66 -8.14 28.27
C LEU A 389 1.24 -6.75 27.96
N ILE A 390 2.56 -6.62 28.13
CA ILE A 390 3.34 -5.44 27.74
C ILE A 390 4.62 -5.87 27.03
N ARG A 391 5.32 -4.94 26.40
CA ARG A 391 6.67 -5.10 25.87
C ARG A 391 7.54 -3.87 26.16
N VAL A 392 8.83 -4.01 25.90
CA VAL A 392 9.81 -2.92 25.89
C VAL A 392 10.08 -2.56 24.44
N LEU A 393 9.95 -1.28 24.09
CA LEU A 393 10.27 -0.70 22.79
C LEU A 393 11.80 -0.51 22.65
N PRO A 394 12.34 -0.30 21.44
CA PRO A 394 13.78 -0.12 21.22
C PRO A 394 14.42 1.03 22.03
N ASP A 395 13.63 2.05 22.34
CA ASP A 395 14.01 3.22 23.16
C ASP A 395 13.93 2.96 24.68
N GLY A 396 13.54 1.74 25.10
CA GLY A 396 13.37 1.37 26.50
C GLY A 396 11.98 1.68 27.09
N ASN A 397 11.07 2.28 26.32
CA ASN A 397 9.72 2.58 26.79
C ASN A 397 8.84 1.33 26.86
N LEU A 398 7.90 1.32 27.80
CA LEU A 398 6.97 0.21 28.01
C LEU A 398 5.67 0.49 27.26
N LYS A 399 5.22 -0.48 26.46
CA LYS A 399 3.97 -0.41 25.71
C LYS A 399 3.11 -1.65 25.89
N ARG A 400 1.81 -1.45 26.04
CA ARG A 400 0.80 -2.49 26.18
C ARG A 400 0.65 -3.23 24.84
N ASN A 401 0.48 -4.54 24.94
CA ASN A 401 0.24 -5.41 23.79
C ASN A 401 -1.22 -5.84 23.65
N ILE A 402 -2.06 -5.49 24.63
CA ILE A 402 -3.44 -5.95 24.70
C ILE A 402 -4.45 -4.80 24.88
N LYS A 403 -5.56 -4.86 24.15
CA LYS A 403 -6.71 -3.94 24.33
C LYS A 403 -7.65 -4.38 25.43
N GLY A 404 -7.66 -5.68 25.73
CA GLY A 404 -8.51 -6.28 26.73
C GLY A 404 -8.25 -7.78 26.86
N VAL A 405 -8.93 -8.40 27.81
CA VAL A 405 -8.86 -9.85 28.07
C VAL A 405 -10.26 -10.43 27.87
N LYS A 406 -10.37 -11.49 27.07
CA LYS A 406 -11.62 -12.26 26.92
C LYS A 406 -11.43 -13.63 27.58
N ILE A 407 -12.25 -13.91 28.58
CA ILE A 407 -12.22 -15.17 29.35
C ILE A 407 -13.47 -15.97 29.03
N ASN A 408 -13.33 -17.27 28.73
CA ASN A 408 -14.49 -18.16 28.69
C ASN A 408 -14.94 -18.45 30.14
N LEU A 409 -16.15 -18.00 30.49
CA LEU A 409 -16.73 -18.18 31.83
C LEU A 409 -17.04 -19.67 32.15
N GLU A 410 -17.14 -20.53 31.14
CA GLU A 410 -17.30 -21.98 31.30
C GLU A 410 -16.05 -22.66 31.89
N LEU A 411 -14.92 -21.96 32.01
CA LEU A 411 -13.70 -22.47 32.62
C LEU A 411 -13.79 -22.60 34.16
N GLY A 412 -14.89 -22.14 34.78
CA GLY A 412 -15.14 -22.23 36.21
C GLY A 412 -14.09 -21.46 37.01
N ILE A 413 -14.12 -20.12 36.88
CA ILE A 413 -13.22 -19.16 37.53
C ILE A 413 -13.36 -19.22 39.04
#